data_AF-A0AAX6N2Q0-F1
#
_entry.id   AF-A0AAX6N2Q0-F1
#
_cell.length_a   1.000
_cell.length_b   1.000
_cell.length_c   1.000
_cell.angle_alpha   90.00
_cell.angle_beta   90.00
_cell.angle_gamma   90.00
#
_symmetry.space_group_name_H-M   'P 1'
#
loop_
_entity.id
_entity.type
_entity.pdbx_description
1 polymer ?
#
loop_
_entity_poly.entity_id
_entity_poly.type
_entity_poly.pdbx_seq_one_letter_code
_entity_poly.pdbx_strand_id
1 'polypeptide(L)'
;MKKIGYIFLGLLLLVGTIYFLFFHERRGIDTVYLIPNGYKGCVGVFYNVKGKPPLKVQNDKVIHKISKDGKLETSSPESFGWYSREDSGWHNSEYYYVNDQGKKVKKLNWERDIN
;
A
#
# COMPACT_ATOMS: atom_id res chain seq x y z
N MET A 1 -18.11 -48.22 -0.29
CA MET A 1 -18.47 -46.89 -0.82
C MET A 1 -18.40 -45.77 0.22
N LYS A 2 -19.06 -45.87 1.39
CA LYS A 2 -19.02 -44.82 2.44
C LYS A 2 -17.60 -44.50 2.97
N LYS A 3 -16.75 -45.53 3.20
CA LYS A 3 -15.36 -45.37 3.65
C LYS A 3 -14.48 -44.56 2.68
N ILE A 4 -14.66 -44.76 1.37
CA ILE A 4 -13.95 -44.00 0.33
C ILE A 4 -14.42 -42.55 0.33
N GLY A 5 -15.73 -42.31 0.52
CA GLY A 5 -16.28 -40.96 0.67
C GLY A 5 -15.69 -40.17 1.84
N TYR A 6 -15.50 -40.80 3.00
CA TYR A 6 -14.87 -40.15 4.16
C TYR A 6 -13.39 -39.83 3.93
N ILE A 7 -12.65 -40.69 3.22
CA ILE A 7 -11.24 -40.44 2.87
C ILE A 7 -11.15 -39.23 1.94
N PHE A 8 -11.98 -39.16 0.90
CA PHE A 8 -12.02 -38.01 -0.01
C PHE A 8 -12.39 -36.72 0.71
N LEU A 9 -13.39 -36.75 1.59
CA LEU A 9 -13.80 -35.58 2.39
C LEU A 9 -12.66 -35.10 3.30
N GLY A 10 -11.97 -36.03 3.96
CA GLY A 10 -10.80 -35.72 4.79
C GLY A 10 -9.68 -35.07 3.99
N LEU A 11 -9.40 -35.57 2.78
CA LEU A 11 -8.39 -35.01 1.88
C LEU A 11 -8.75 -33.60 1.42
N LEU A 12 -10.01 -33.35 1.09
CA LEU A 12 -10.51 -32.04 0.66
C LEU A 12 -10.40 -31.00 1.79
N LEU A 13 -10.77 -31.38 3.01
CA LEU A 13 -10.60 -30.55 4.20
C LEU A 13 -9.13 -30.26 4.50
N LEU A 14 -8.25 -31.25 4.31
CA LEU A 14 -6.82 -31.11 4.55
C LEU A 14 -6.18 -30.16 3.52
N VAL A 15 -6.53 -30.29 2.24
CA VAL A 15 -6.09 -29.35 1.19
C VAL A 15 -6.62 -27.94 1.44
N GLY A 16 -7.89 -27.79 1.82
CA GLY A 16 -8.47 -26.49 2.16
C GLY A 16 -7.77 -25.82 3.35
N THR A 17 -7.41 -26.60 4.36
CA THR A 17 -6.69 -26.12 5.56
C THR A 17 -5.26 -25.69 5.22
N ILE A 18 -4.53 -26.49 4.43
CA ILE A 18 -3.20 -26.12 3.93
C ILE A 18 -3.29 -24.83 3.10
N TYR A 19 -4.27 -24.73 2.21
CA TYR A 19 -4.45 -23.53 1.40
C TYR A 19 -4.68 -22.30 2.29
N PHE A 20 -5.58 -22.40 3.27
CA PHE A 20 -5.87 -21.31 4.20
C PHE A 20 -4.65 -20.89 5.04
N LEU A 21 -3.85 -21.85 5.52
CA LEU A 21 -2.69 -21.57 6.36
C LEU A 21 -1.51 -20.96 5.58
N PHE A 22 -1.32 -21.34 4.32
CA PHE A 22 -0.13 -20.94 3.54
C PHE A 22 -0.40 -19.85 2.50
N PHE A 23 -1.64 -19.67 2.03
CA PHE A 23 -1.97 -18.78 0.93
C PHE A 23 -2.89 -17.62 1.32
N HIS A 24 -3.06 -17.34 2.62
CA HIS A 24 -3.71 -16.10 3.03
C HIS A 24 -2.84 -14.90 2.63
N GLU A 25 -3.30 -14.11 1.66
CA GLU A 25 -2.58 -12.92 1.21
C GLU A 25 -2.45 -11.91 2.36
N ARG A 26 -1.20 -11.67 2.78
CA ARG A 26 -0.89 -10.57 3.70
C ARG A 26 -1.01 -9.27 2.94
N ARG A 27 -2.14 -8.58 3.09
CA ARG A 27 -2.47 -7.39 2.30
C ARG A 27 -2.37 -6.12 3.13
N GLY A 28 -1.59 -5.17 2.65
CA GLY A 28 -1.51 -3.81 3.19
C GLY A 28 -2.55 -2.88 2.57
N ILE A 29 -2.58 -1.63 3.02
CA ILE A 29 -3.41 -0.57 2.45
C ILE A 29 -2.72 0.00 1.21
N ASP A 30 -3.44 0.09 0.09
CA ASP A 30 -2.93 0.70 -1.13
C ASP A 30 -2.51 2.17 -0.88
N THR A 31 -1.43 2.61 -1.53
CA THR A 31 -0.86 3.94 -1.33
C THR A 31 -0.95 4.80 -2.58
N VAL A 32 -1.11 6.11 -2.38
CA VAL A 32 -1.13 7.09 -3.48
C VAL A 32 -0.20 8.24 -3.15
N TYR A 33 0.72 8.52 -4.07
CA TYR A 33 1.64 9.65 -4.01
C TYR A 33 1.17 10.75 -4.95
N LEU A 34 0.89 11.92 -4.37
CA LEU A 34 0.47 13.12 -5.06
C LEU A 34 1.66 14.08 -5.12
N ILE A 35 2.32 14.10 -6.27
CA ILE A 35 3.55 14.85 -6.54
C ILE A 35 3.17 16.17 -7.23
N PRO A 36 3.76 17.31 -6.85
CA PRO A 36 3.52 18.58 -7.54
C PRO A 36 3.82 18.47 -9.04
N ASN A 37 2.92 18.96 -9.88
CA ASN A 37 3.08 18.88 -11.33
C ASN A 37 4.40 19.55 -11.78
N GLY A 38 5.18 18.82 -12.57
CA GLY A 38 6.47 19.29 -13.09
C GLY A 38 7.64 19.19 -12.12
N TYR A 39 7.44 18.68 -10.91
CA TYR A 39 8.55 18.36 -9.99
C TYR A 39 9.49 17.34 -10.62
N LYS A 40 10.81 17.56 -10.48
CA LYS A 40 11.87 16.67 -10.94
C LYS A 40 12.86 16.45 -9.80
N GLY A 41 13.24 15.21 -9.56
CA GLY A 41 14.18 14.84 -8.51
C GLY A 41 13.60 13.80 -7.54
N CYS A 42 14.33 13.55 -6.46
CA CYS A 42 13.96 12.56 -5.46
C CYS A 42 12.84 13.06 -4.56
N VAL A 43 11.78 12.27 -4.41
CA VAL A 43 10.73 12.49 -3.42
C VAL A 43 11.08 11.75 -2.14
N GLY A 44 10.92 12.40 -0.98
CA GLY A 44 11.18 11.81 0.32
C GLY A 44 9.98 11.89 1.27
N VAL A 45 9.66 10.78 1.95
CA VAL A 45 8.69 10.74 3.04
C VAL A 45 9.42 10.51 4.35
N PHE A 46 9.25 11.41 5.31
CA PHE A 46 9.89 11.40 6.61
C PHE A 46 8.84 11.09 7.68
N TYR A 47 8.95 9.90 8.26
CA TYR A 47 8.03 9.38 9.28
C TYR A 47 8.47 9.76 10.69
N ASN A 48 7.57 9.59 11.66
CA ASN A 48 7.81 9.85 13.08
C ASN A 48 8.28 11.28 13.40
N VAL A 49 7.98 12.26 12.54
CA VAL A 49 8.36 13.66 12.76
C VAL A 49 7.39 14.30 13.75
N LYS A 50 7.89 14.65 14.94
CA LYS A 50 7.10 15.21 16.03
C LYS A 50 6.43 16.53 15.60
N GLY A 51 5.13 16.66 15.91
CA GLY A 51 4.35 17.87 15.65
C GLY A 51 3.87 18.03 14.20
N LYS A 52 4.18 17.08 13.31
CA LYS A 52 3.64 17.07 11.94
C LYS A 52 2.27 16.39 11.88
N PRO A 53 1.45 16.69 10.86
CA PRO A 53 0.17 16.00 10.68
C PRO A 53 0.37 14.49 10.46
N PRO A 54 -0.49 13.62 11.01
CA PRO A 54 -0.47 12.20 10.71
C PRO A 54 -1.03 11.94 9.30
N LEU A 55 -0.59 10.84 8.69
CA LEU A 55 -1.23 10.29 7.50
C LEU A 55 -2.67 9.87 7.80
N LYS A 56 -3.50 9.87 6.76
CA LYS A 56 -4.91 9.46 6.85
C LYS A 56 -5.22 8.49 5.74
N VAL A 57 -6.08 7.52 6.06
CA VAL A 57 -6.72 6.66 5.08
C VAL A 57 -7.91 7.40 4.50
N GLN A 58 -7.98 7.50 3.17
CA GLN A 58 -9.11 8.09 2.44
C GLN A 58 -9.46 7.16 1.29
N ASN A 59 -10.72 6.70 1.24
CA ASN A 59 -11.20 5.74 0.25
C ASN A 59 -10.30 4.49 0.17
N ASP A 60 -10.02 3.90 1.34
CA ASP A 60 -9.18 2.71 1.51
C ASP A 60 -7.75 2.84 0.96
N LYS A 61 -7.24 4.08 0.90
CA LYS A 61 -5.87 4.38 0.46
C LYS A 61 -5.16 5.32 1.40
N VAL A 62 -3.86 5.11 1.60
CA VAL A 62 -3.00 6.09 2.28
C VAL A 62 -2.56 7.15 1.28
N ILE A 63 -2.92 8.41 1.55
CA ILE A 63 -2.63 9.53 0.64
C ILE A 63 -1.39 10.29 1.12
N HIS A 64 -0.33 10.25 0.32
CA HIS A 64 0.92 10.99 0.52
C HIS A 64 0.90 12.26 -0.35
N LYS A 65 0.69 13.42 0.27
CA LYS A 65 0.75 14.73 -0.41
C LYS A 65 2.16 15.29 -0.30
N ILE A 66 2.89 15.31 -1.41
CA ILE A 66 4.26 15.78 -1.45
C ILE A 66 4.27 17.31 -1.64
N SER A 67 5.07 18.03 -0.86
CA SER A 67 5.25 19.48 -1.00
C SER A 67 6.12 19.84 -2.20
N LYS A 68 6.13 21.13 -2.57
CA LYS A 68 6.84 21.65 -3.75
C LYS A 68 8.36 21.42 -3.74
N ASP A 69 8.94 21.20 -2.56
CA ASP A 69 10.34 20.84 -2.36
C ASP A 69 10.62 19.33 -2.45
N GLY A 70 9.59 18.50 -2.73
CA GLY A 70 9.71 17.06 -2.88
C GLY A 70 9.61 16.27 -1.58
N LYS A 71 9.20 16.89 -0.48
CA LYS A 71 9.18 16.25 0.84
C LYS A 71 7.75 16.01 1.34
N LEU A 72 7.61 15.05 2.25
CA LEU A 72 6.43 14.92 3.10
C LEU A 72 6.92 14.54 4.48
N GLU A 73 6.60 15.35 5.48
CA GLU A 73 6.88 15.04 6.88
C GLU A 73 5.58 14.67 7.59
N THR A 74 5.58 13.55 8.32
CA THR A 74 4.40 13.04 9.01
C THR A 74 4.75 12.51 10.40
N SER A 75 3.80 12.61 11.33
CA SER A 75 3.91 11.98 12.65
C SER A 75 3.56 10.50 12.63
N SER A 76 3.01 9.98 11.53
CA SER A 76 2.72 8.56 11.40
C SER A 76 4.00 7.72 11.41
N PRO A 77 3.96 6.47 11.90
CA PRO A 77 5.06 5.54 11.74
C PRO A 77 5.19 5.12 10.27
N GLU A 78 6.37 4.63 9.88
CA GLU A 78 6.60 4.05 8.55
C GLU A 78 5.67 2.87 8.26
N SER A 79 5.35 2.10 9.30
CA SER A 79 4.40 0.98 9.21
C SER A 79 2.93 1.39 9.08
N PHE A 80 2.64 2.67 8.85
CA PHE A 80 1.26 3.13 8.73
C PHE A 80 0.60 2.61 7.45
N GLY A 81 -0.43 1.79 7.60
CA GLY A 81 -1.11 1.11 6.50
C GLY A 81 -0.47 -0.22 6.09
N TRP A 82 0.55 -0.68 6.82
CA TRP A 82 1.11 -2.01 6.64
C TRP A 82 0.16 -3.09 7.19
N TYR A 83 0.27 -4.31 6.66
CA TYR A 83 -0.46 -5.48 7.17
C TYR A 83 -0.12 -5.77 8.64
N SER A 84 1.16 -5.69 9.01
CA SER A 84 1.64 -5.77 10.39
C SER A 84 2.73 -4.73 10.67
N ARG A 85 3.30 -4.74 11.88
CA ARG A 85 4.41 -3.83 12.23
C ARG A 85 5.72 -4.19 11.52
N GLU A 86 5.83 -5.43 11.07
CA GLU A 86 7.03 -6.04 10.50
C GLU A 86 6.91 -6.31 8.99
N ASP A 87 5.69 -6.27 8.45
CA ASP A 87 5.38 -6.65 7.07
C ASP A 87 4.37 -5.67 6.47
N SER A 88 4.78 -4.95 5.41
CA SER A 88 3.89 -4.06 4.69
C SER A 88 2.69 -4.79 4.10
N GLY A 89 2.85 -6.08 3.82
CA GLY A 89 1.94 -6.84 2.99
C GLY A 89 1.98 -6.37 1.54
N TRP A 90 1.37 -7.18 0.68
CA TRP A 90 1.07 -6.83 -0.70
C TRP A 90 0.12 -5.64 -0.74
N HIS A 91 0.49 -4.61 -1.50
CA HIS A 91 -0.33 -3.43 -1.72
C HIS A 91 0.07 -2.77 -3.04
N ASN A 92 -0.85 -2.03 -3.64
CA ASN A 92 -0.54 -1.24 -4.84
C ASN A 92 -0.02 0.14 -4.43
N SER A 93 0.91 0.66 -5.23
CA SER A 93 1.38 2.05 -5.12
C SER A 93 1.08 2.80 -6.42
N GLU A 94 0.34 3.89 -6.32
CA GLU A 94 0.03 4.76 -7.46
C GLU A 94 0.69 6.12 -7.31
N TYR A 95 1.17 6.67 -8.43
CA TYR A 95 1.88 7.94 -8.46
C TYR A 95 1.18 8.89 -9.44
N TYR A 96 0.95 10.13 -9.01
CA TYR A 96 0.29 11.13 -9.84
C TYR A 96 0.99 12.47 -9.72
N TYR A 97 1.09 13.19 -10.84
CA TYR A 97 1.20 14.63 -10.78
C TYR A 97 -0.15 15.27 -10.42
N VAL A 98 -0.11 16.29 -9.57
CA VAL A 98 -1.27 17.09 -9.18
C VAL A 98 -1.03 18.59 -9.42
N ASN A 99 -2.10 19.32 -9.74
CA ASN A 99 -2.05 20.78 -9.82
C ASN A 99 -2.04 21.43 -8.41
N ASP A 100 -1.97 22.76 -8.33
CA ASP A 100 -1.96 23.50 -7.06
C ASP A 100 -3.24 23.30 -6.21
N GLN A 101 -4.35 22.86 -6.83
CA GLN A 101 -5.59 22.53 -6.15
C GLN A 101 -5.63 21.07 -5.65
N GLY A 102 -4.58 20.29 -5.89
CA GLY A 102 -4.51 18.86 -5.55
C GLY A 102 -5.26 17.94 -6.51
N LYS A 103 -5.74 18.45 -7.66
CA LYS A 103 -6.39 17.63 -8.69
C LYS A 103 -5.33 16.86 -9.48
N LYS A 104 -5.54 15.56 -9.64
CA LYS A 104 -4.70 14.67 -10.46
C LYS A 104 -4.70 15.14 -11.92
N VAL A 105 -3.52 15.37 -12.48
CA VAL A 105 -3.33 15.81 -13.87
C VAL A 105 -2.69 14.74 -14.75
N LYS A 106 -1.82 13.88 -14.18
CA LYS A 106 -1.16 12.79 -14.91
C LYS A 106 -0.87 11.62 -13.97
N LYS A 107 -1.22 10.40 -14.37
CA LYS A 107 -0.75 9.17 -13.70
C LYS A 107 0.67 8.88 -14.19
N LEU A 108 1.59 8.63 -13.26
CA LEU A 108 2.96 8.23 -13.56
C LEU A 108 3.05 6.72 -13.61
N ASN A 109 3.76 6.21 -14.60
CA ASN A 109 4.08 4.80 -14.73
C ASN A 109 5.40 4.52 -14.03
N TRP A 110 5.43 3.46 -13.21
CA TRP A 110 6.62 3.09 -12.44
C TRP A 110 7.85 2.86 -13.33
N GLU A 111 7.71 2.06 -14.39
CA GLU A 111 8.83 1.63 -15.24
C GLU A 111 9.38 2.73 -16.15
N ARG A 112 8.53 3.69 -16.54
CA ARG A 112 8.91 4.74 -17.51
C ARG A 112 9.24 6.07 -16.85
N ASP A 113 8.46 6.43 -15.82
CA ASP A 113 8.46 7.79 -15.28
C ASP A 113 9.16 7.88 -13.90
N ILE A 114 9.46 6.75 -13.25
CA ILE A 114 9.98 6.70 -11.87
C ILE A 114 11.27 5.88 -11.73
N ASN A 115 11.31 4.67 -12.28
CA ASN A 115 12.44 3.73 -12.19
C ASN A 115 13.48 3.95 -13.30
#